data_AF-A0A933ABI0-F1
#
_entry.id   AF-A0A933ABI0-F1
#
_cell.length_a   1.000
_cell.length_b   1.000
_cell.length_c   1.000
_cell.angle_alpha   90.00
_cell.angle_beta   90.00
_cell.angle_gamma   90.00
#
_symmetry.space_group_name_H-M   'P 1'
#
loop_
_entity.id
_entity.type
_entity.pdbx_description
1 polymer ?
#
loop_
_entity_poly.entity_id
_entity_poly.type
_entity_poly.pdbx_seq_one_letter_code
_entity_poly.pdbx_strand_id
1 'polypeptide(L)' 'DLGYDQNLWDGVRLSHHLEERYAVSLSVRQCQRLFHKRGFSLQRPRRQAHEADPVPQEAFKKTSSIR' A
#
# COMPACT_ATOMS: atom_id res chain seq x y z
N ASP A 1 -7.03 18.98 4.39
CA ASP A 1 -6.79 17.84 3.50
C ASP A 1 -5.66 18.21 2.53
N LEU A 2 -4.83 17.26 2.10
CA LEU A 2 -3.65 17.51 1.26
C LEU A 2 -3.98 17.44 -0.25
N GLY A 3 -5.26 17.32 -0.62
CA GLY A 3 -5.73 17.34 -2.01
C GLY A 3 -5.55 16.02 -2.75
N TYR A 4 -5.48 14.90 -2.02
CA TYR A 4 -5.18 13.58 -2.57
C TYR A 4 -6.36 12.63 -2.40
N ASP A 5 -6.89 12.11 -3.50
CA ASP A 5 -8.00 11.14 -3.49
C ASP A 5 -7.65 9.80 -2.83
N GLN A 6 -6.35 9.51 -2.69
CA GLN A 6 -5.86 8.27 -2.08
C GLN A 6 -5.31 8.55 -0.68
N ASN A 7 -5.79 7.78 0.30
CA ASN A 7 -5.38 7.89 1.70
C ASN A 7 -3.97 7.33 1.98
N LEU A 8 -3.37 6.58 1.05
CA LEU A 8 -2.11 5.88 1.28
C LEU A 8 -0.90 6.71 0.82
N TRP A 9 0.10 6.80 1.70
CA TRP A 9 1.38 7.42 1.39
C TRP A 9 2.39 6.38 0.89
N ASP A 10 2.96 6.64 -0.27
CA ASP A 10 4.09 5.89 -0.82
C ASP A 10 5.28 6.82 -1.13
N GLY A 11 6.40 6.23 -1.53
CA GLY A 11 7.62 6.99 -1.83
C GLY A 11 7.48 7.95 -3.01
N VAL A 12 6.63 7.62 -3.99
CA VAL A 12 6.43 8.44 -5.19
C VAL A 12 5.60 9.68 -4.84
N ARG A 13 4.52 9.49 -4.10
CA ARG A 13 3.65 10.57 -3.63
C ARG A 13 4.39 11.52 -2.70
N LEU A 14 5.22 11.00 -1.80
CA LEU A 14 6.06 11.86 -0.96
C LEU A 14 7.05 12.67 -1.80
N SER A 15 7.69 12.08 -2.80
CA SER A 15 8.60 12.79 -3.71
C SER A 15 7.89 13.94 -4.43
N HIS A 16 6.73 13.65 -5.03
CA HIS A 16 5.92 14.64 -5.74
C HIS A 16 5.44 15.75 -4.81
N HIS A 17 4.95 15.40 -3.63
CA HIS A 17 4.48 16.37 -2.65
C HIS A 17 5.59 17.30 -2.16
N LEU A 18 6.81 16.77 -1.98
CA LEU A 18 7.96 17.56 -1.58
C LEU A 18 8.40 18.54 -2.66
N GLU A 19 8.33 18.12 -3.92
CA GLU A 19 8.63 18.98 -5.05
C GLU A 19 7.59 20.09 -5.21
N GLU A 20 6.30 19.77 -5.22
CA GLU A 20 5.23 20.75 -5.41
C GLU A 20 5.10 21.75 -4.26
N ARG A 21 5.19 21.27 -3.02
CA ARG A 21 4.84 22.08 -1.84
C ARG A 21 6.04 22.73 -1.19
N TYR A 22 7.22 22.13 -1.32
CA TYR A 22 8.43 22.56 -0.63
C TYR A 22 9.60 22.85 -1.58
N ALA A 23 9.45 22.66 -2.90
CA ALA A 23 10.52 22.79 -3.89
C ALA A 23 11.75 21.91 -3.57
N VAL A 24 11.53 20.78 -2.89
CA VAL A 24 12.57 19.83 -2.52
C VAL A 24 12.52 18.62 -3.45
N SER A 25 13.56 18.43 -4.25
CA SER A 25 13.71 17.23 -5.07
C SER A 25 14.41 16.14 -4.27
N LEU A 26 13.69 15.05 -3.99
CA LEU A 26 14.24 13.83 -3.39
C LEU A 26 13.90 12.63 -4.27
N SER A 27 14.85 11.71 -4.43
CA SER A 27 14.55 10.46 -5.12
C SER A 27 13.53 9.62 -4.34
N VAL A 28 12.72 8.86 -5.06
CA VAL A 28 11.72 7.92 -4.50
C VAL A 28 12.34 7.00 -3.43
N ARG A 29 13.59 6.53 -3.63
CA ARG A 29 14.30 5.67 -2.67
C ARG A 29 14.68 6.40 -1.38
N GLN A 30 14.99 7.69 -1.43
CA GLN A 30 15.20 8.50 -0.22
C GLN A 30 13.90 8.68 0.56
N CYS A 31 12.80 8.93 -0.15
CA CYS A 31 11.45 9.01 0.44
C CYS A 31 11.05 7.68 1.11
N GLN A 32 11.26 6.54 0.46
CA GLN A 32 11.04 5.21 1.06
C GLN A 32 11.91 4.96 2.31
N ARG A 33 13.19 5.38 2.27
CA ARG A 33 14.07 5.31 3.45
C ARG A 33 13.57 6.18 4.60
N LEU A 34 12.99 7.34 4.32
CA LEU A 34 12.38 8.20 5.33
C LEU A 34 11.21 7.48 6.00
N PHE A 35 10.33 6.86 5.22
CA PHE A 35 9.22 6.05 5.76
C PHE A 35 9.72 4.95 6.69
N HIS A 36 10.71 4.16 6.25
CA HIS A 36 11.28 3.09 7.09
C HIS A 36 11.94 3.64 8.37
N LYS A 37 12.68 4.76 8.30
CA LYS A 37 13.28 5.42 9.47
C LYS A 37 12.23 5.89 10.49
N ARG A 38 11.01 6.19 10.03
CA ARG A 38 9.88 6.62 10.86
C ARG A 38 8.98 5.46 11.28
N GLY A 39 9.37 4.21 10.99
CA GLY A 39 8.63 3.02 11.40
C GLY A 39 7.45 2.66 10.49
N PHE A 40 7.28 3.32 9.36
CA PHE A 40 6.26 2.94 8.39
C PHE A 40 6.66 1.67 7.64
N SER A 41 5.71 0.76 7.50
CA SER A 41 5.85 -0.44 6.67
C SER A 41 5.05 -0.30 5.38
N LEU A 42 5.55 -0.87 4.28
CA LEU A 42 4.77 -0.99 3.06
C LEU A 42 3.53 -1.85 3.30
N GLN A 43 2.35 -1.25 3.14
CA GLN A 43 1.09 -1.99 3.23
C GLN A 43 0.98 -2.93 2.03
N ARG A 44 1.02 -4.23 2.30
CA ARG A 44 0.83 -5.25 1.27
C ARG A 44 -0.67 -5.43 1.01
N PRO A 45 -1.09 -5.64 -0.25
CA PRO A 45 -2.46 -6.02 -0.53
C PRO A 45 -2.80 -7.30 0.25
N ARG A 46 -3.96 -7.32 0.91
CA ARG A 46 -4.41 -8.50 1.64
C ARG A 46 -4.71 -9.62 0.64
N ARG A 47 -4.27 -10.84 0.94
CA ARG A 47 -4.56 -12.03 0.11
C ARG A 47 -6.03 -12.46 0.19
N GLN A 48 -6.74 -12.03 1.23
CA GLN A 48 -8.14 -12.36 1.46
C GLN A 48 -8.93 -11.05 1.58
N ALA A 49 -10.02 -10.97 0.83
CA ALA A 49 -11.00 -9.89 0.99
C ALA A 49 -11.68 -10.07 2.36
N HIS A 50 -11.69 -9.00 3.16
CA HIS A 50 -12.25 -9.02 4.51
C HIS A 50 -13.75 -9.33 4.53
N GLU A 51 -14.48 -8.97 3.47
CA GLU A 51 -15.92 -9.17 3.31
C GLU A 51 -16.29 -10.49 2.63
N ALA A 52 -15.31 -11.30 2.21
CA ALA A 52 -15.60 -12.58 1.58
C ALA A 52 -16.08 -13.58 2.64
N ASP A 53 -17.28 -14.12 2.44
CA ASP A 53 -17.80 -15.22 3.25
C ASP A 53 -16.89 -16.46 3.06
N PRO A 54 -16.35 -17.04 4.16
CA PRO A 54 -15.39 -18.14 4.08
C PRO A 54 -15.96 -19.39 3.38
N VAL A 55 -17.26 -19.64 3.48
CA VAL A 55 -17.90 -20.85 2.94
C VAL A 55 -17.87 -20.90 1.40
N PRO A 56 -18.37 -19.88 0.66
CA PRO A 56 -18.25 -19.85 -0.79
C PRO A 56 -16.80 -19.69 -1.25
N GLN A 57 -15.93 -19.08 -0.46
CA GLN A 57 -14.52 -18.93 -0.80
C GLN A 57 -13.77 -20.27 -0.79
N GLU A 58 -14.10 -21.17 0.14
CA GLU A 58 -13.54 -22.53 0.20
C GLU A 58 -14.08 -23.41 -0.93
N ALA A 59 -15.38 -23.31 -1.24
CA ALA A 59 -15.99 -24.02 -2.37
C ALA A 59 -15.39 -23.62 -3.74
N PHE A 60 -15.02 -22.34 -3.90
CA PHE A 60 -14.40 -21.83 -5.14
C PHE A 60 -12.91 -22.21 -5.30
N LYS A 61 -12.21 -22.53 -4.21
CA LYS A 61 -10.80 -22.96 -4.29
C LYS A 61 -10.71 -24.31 -5.01
N LYS A 62 -10.16 -24.32 -6.23
CA LYS A 62 -9.93 -25.51 -7.08
C LYS A 62 -9.12 -26.66 -6.46
N THR A 63 -8.56 -26.49 -5.26
CA THR A 63 -7.74 -27.50 -4.55
C THR A 63 -8.52 -28.19 -3.41
N SER A 64 -9.82 -27.95 -3.24
CA SER A 64 -10.62 -28.50 -2.13
C SER A 64 -11.04 -29.97 -2.28
N SER A 65 -10.61 -30.67 -3.34
CA SER A 65 -10.78 -32.12 -3.46
C SER A 65 -9.47 -32.74 -3.93
N ILE A 66 -8.74 -33.33 -2.97
CA ILE A 66 -8.00 -34.61 -3.04
C ILE A 66 -7.38 -34.80 -1.63
N ARG A 67 -8.05 -35.61 -0.82
CA ARG A 67 -7.44 -36.61 0.05
C ARG A 67 -8.46 -37.71 0.31
#